data_AF-A0A9P6CR50-F1
#
_entry.id   AF-A0A9P6CR50-F1
#
_cell.length_a   1.000
_cell.length_b   1.000
_cell.length_c   1.000
_cell.angle_alpha   90.00
_cell.angle_beta   90.00
_cell.angle_gamma   90.00
#
_symmetry.space_group_name_H-M   'P 1'
#
loop_
_entity.id
_entity.type
_entity.pdbx_description
1 polymer ?
#
loop_
_entity_poly.entity_id
_entity_poly.type
_entity_poly.pdbx_seq_one_letter_code
_entity_poly.pdbx_strand_id
1 'polypeptide(L)'
;MGFNEFIVETLGLTKLPQHLPTLVIATLAFLVVHQVLAPWGSRRWFPEAYSRKSRRARNNWSIHAVSQVHAVIIVPLSLYILATESKERAQDRAFGWAEEVGFVHAIAAGYFLWDSVDAIVNFTDLGFVIHGVACFAIYTMSYKPFVAYYGTRCLLWETSTFFLNIHWFMDKTGRTGSRAQLINGFLLLTAFFGVRIVYGGKVSYEFIYTLLQVKHEIPAVYFWVYGLGNVVLQALNWLWFYKMISALKKRFSSDEQVKLLRVDTNGHNREENGQTSNGLPHESRTDMKVDLA
;
A
#
# COMPACT_ATOMS: atom_id res chain seq x y z
N MET A 1 -27.01 -12.58 -25.77
CA MET A 1 -25.66 -12.73 -25.21
C MET A 1 -25.78 -12.79 -23.70
N GLY A 2 -25.51 -13.94 -23.10
CA GLY A 2 -25.44 -14.08 -21.65
C GLY A 2 -24.27 -13.28 -21.07
N PHE A 3 -24.31 -12.97 -19.77
CA PHE A 3 -23.26 -12.18 -19.12
C PHE A 3 -21.86 -12.86 -19.21
N ASN A 4 -21.79 -14.18 -19.10
CA ASN A 4 -20.55 -14.94 -19.29
C ASN A 4 -20.06 -14.90 -20.74
N GLU A 5 -20.97 -15.01 -21.71
CA GLU A 5 -20.63 -14.88 -23.14
C GLU A 5 -20.03 -13.49 -23.41
N PHE A 6 -20.59 -12.43 -22.84
CA PHE A 6 -20.04 -11.08 -22.96
C PHE A 6 -18.60 -10.98 -22.42
N ILE A 7 -18.33 -11.50 -21.22
CA ILE A 7 -16.99 -11.50 -20.61
C ILE A 7 -15.98 -12.25 -21.49
N VAL A 8 -16.36 -13.41 -22.02
CA VAL A 8 -15.46 -14.27 -22.78
C VAL A 8 -15.28 -13.76 -24.21
N GLU A 9 -16.36 -13.51 -24.92
CA GLU A 9 -16.34 -13.23 -26.36
C GLU A 9 -16.06 -11.76 -26.66
N THR A 10 -16.50 -10.82 -25.81
CA THR A 10 -16.27 -9.37 -26.03
C THR A 10 -14.99 -8.88 -25.34
N LEU A 11 -14.79 -9.24 -24.06
CA LEU A 11 -13.63 -8.77 -23.29
C LEU A 11 -12.43 -9.70 -23.37
N GLY A 12 -12.60 -10.94 -23.83
CA GLY A 12 -11.51 -11.92 -23.94
C GLY A 12 -11.01 -12.46 -22.60
N LEU A 13 -11.74 -12.24 -21.50
CA LEU A 13 -11.33 -12.62 -20.14
C LEU A 13 -11.78 -14.06 -19.84
N THR A 14 -11.21 -15.02 -20.58
CA THR A 14 -11.68 -16.42 -20.61
C THR A 14 -11.70 -17.12 -19.26
N LYS A 15 -10.82 -16.71 -18.33
CA LYS A 15 -10.72 -17.31 -16.98
C LYS A 15 -11.55 -16.58 -15.93
N LEU A 16 -12.06 -15.37 -16.21
CA LEU A 16 -12.76 -14.55 -15.22
C LEU A 16 -14.10 -15.18 -14.77
N PRO A 17 -14.94 -15.80 -15.61
CA PRO A 17 -16.26 -16.30 -15.17
C PRO A 17 -16.20 -17.26 -13.97
N GLN A 18 -15.19 -18.14 -13.92
CA GLN A 18 -14.99 -19.06 -12.80
C GLN A 18 -14.57 -18.37 -11.50
N HIS A 19 -13.87 -17.23 -11.61
CA HIS A 19 -13.25 -16.51 -10.50
C HIS A 19 -14.04 -15.26 -10.07
N LEU A 20 -15.02 -14.87 -10.87
CA LEU A 20 -15.85 -13.70 -10.63
C LEU A 20 -16.59 -13.76 -9.27
N PRO A 21 -17.15 -14.90 -8.83
CA PRO A 21 -17.72 -14.97 -7.49
C PRO A 21 -16.72 -14.61 -6.39
N THR A 22 -15.47 -15.07 -6.49
CA THR A 22 -14.41 -14.73 -5.55
C THR A 22 -14.10 -13.23 -5.57
N LEU A 23 -14.03 -12.61 -6.74
CA LEU A 23 -13.79 -11.17 -6.88
C LEU A 23 -14.92 -10.36 -6.22
N VAL A 24 -16.17 -10.72 -6.50
CA VAL A 24 -17.35 -10.04 -5.92
C VAL A 24 -17.39 -10.22 -4.41
N ILE A 25 -17.20 -11.45 -3.92
CA ILE A 25 -17.17 -11.75 -2.48
C ILE A 25 -16.03 -10.97 -1.80
N ALA A 26 -14.84 -10.92 -2.39
CA ALA A 26 -13.72 -10.15 -1.86
C ALA A 26 -14.05 -8.66 -1.78
N THR A 27 -14.62 -8.09 -2.85
CA THR A 27 -15.04 -6.67 -2.89
C THR A 27 -16.03 -6.35 -1.76
N LEU A 28 -17.06 -7.20 -1.61
CA LEU A 28 -18.06 -7.05 -0.55
C LEU A 28 -17.47 -7.25 0.85
N ALA A 29 -16.55 -8.21 1.01
CA ALA A 29 -15.86 -8.45 2.28
C ALA A 29 -15.03 -7.24 2.70
N PHE A 30 -14.23 -6.65 1.79
CA PHE A 30 -13.48 -5.43 2.10
C PHE A 30 -14.39 -4.22 2.35
N LEU A 31 -15.53 -4.13 1.66
CA LEU A 31 -16.56 -3.12 1.96
C LEU A 31 -17.15 -3.30 3.37
N VAL A 32 -17.43 -4.54 3.79
CA VAL A 32 -17.90 -4.85 5.16
C VAL A 32 -16.81 -4.52 6.20
N VAL A 33 -15.55 -4.83 5.91
CA VAL A 33 -14.44 -4.41 6.77
C VAL A 33 -14.40 -2.89 6.88
N HIS A 34 -14.52 -2.15 5.77
CA HIS A 34 -14.52 -0.69 5.75
C HIS A 34 -15.69 -0.11 6.56
N GLN A 35 -16.92 -0.47 6.21
CA GLN A 35 -18.10 0.25 6.69
C GLN A 35 -18.61 -0.25 8.04
N VAL A 36 -18.26 -1.47 8.43
CA VAL A 36 -18.79 -2.12 9.64
C VAL A 36 -17.69 -2.45 10.63
N LEU A 37 -16.78 -3.37 10.26
CA LEU A 37 -15.85 -3.97 11.22
C LEU A 37 -14.80 -2.98 11.71
N ALA A 38 -14.19 -2.19 10.81
CA ALA A 38 -13.17 -1.23 11.18
C ALA A 38 -13.73 -0.10 12.06
N PRO A 39 -14.87 0.55 11.76
CA PRO A 39 -15.48 1.54 12.65
C PRO A 39 -15.89 0.96 14.00
N TRP A 40 -16.48 -0.23 14.02
CA TRP A 40 -16.88 -0.90 15.26
C TRP A 40 -15.67 -1.20 16.14
N GLY A 41 -14.66 -1.89 15.60
CA GLY A 41 -13.44 -2.23 16.33
C GLY A 41 -12.65 -1.00 16.78
N SER A 42 -12.58 0.03 15.93
CA SER A 42 -11.85 1.26 16.25
C SER A 42 -12.51 2.07 17.36
N ARG A 43 -13.84 2.13 17.42
CA ARG A 43 -14.56 2.72 18.57
C ARG A 43 -14.33 1.94 19.86
N ARG A 44 -14.24 0.60 19.76
CA ARG A 44 -14.11 -0.30 20.91
C ARG A 44 -12.70 -0.30 21.51
N TRP A 45 -11.66 -0.24 20.68
CA TRP A 45 -10.27 -0.35 21.12
C TRP A 45 -9.53 0.99 21.17
N PHE A 46 -9.96 1.98 20.39
CA PHE A 46 -9.32 3.29 20.30
C PHE A 46 -10.35 4.43 20.43
N PRO A 47 -11.20 4.45 21.47
CA PRO A 47 -12.32 5.39 21.57
C PRO A 47 -11.88 6.85 21.51
N GLU A 48 -10.77 7.21 22.17
CA GLU A 48 -10.27 8.58 22.21
C GLU A 48 -9.61 8.99 20.88
N ALA A 49 -8.79 8.11 20.30
CA ALA A 49 -8.06 8.38 19.07
C ALA A 49 -8.97 8.39 17.83
N TYR A 50 -10.02 7.56 17.81
CA TYR A 50 -10.92 7.39 16.66
C TYR A 50 -12.18 8.26 16.76
N SER A 51 -12.89 8.28 17.90
CA SER A 51 -14.25 8.84 17.96
C SER A 51 -14.28 10.37 17.82
N ARG A 52 -13.18 11.05 18.16
CA ARG A 52 -13.02 12.50 18.04
C ARG A 52 -12.65 12.96 16.62
N LYS A 53 -12.45 12.04 15.67
CA LYS A 53 -12.02 12.37 14.30
C LYS A 53 -13.18 12.82 13.41
N SER A 54 -12.88 13.71 12.47
CA SER A 54 -13.80 14.09 11.39
C SER A 54 -14.22 12.88 10.55
N ARG A 55 -15.30 13.00 9.76
CA ARG A 55 -15.73 11.93 8.85
C ARG A 55 -14.62 11.48 7.90
N ARG A 56 -13.91 12.43 7.28
CA ARG A 56 -12.77 12.14 6.37
C ARG A 56 -11.64 11.41 7.09
N ALA A 57 -11.27 11.85 8.30
CA ALA A 57 -10.20 11.21 9.06
C ALA A 57 -10.58 9.82 9.59
N ARG A 58 -11.88 9.56 9.87
CA ARG A 58 -12.38 8.22 10.17
C ARG A 58 -12.38 7.31 8.94
N ASN A 59 -12.71 7.84 7.76
CA ASN A 59 -12.58 7.10 6.49
C ASN A 59 -11.12 6.68 6.28
N ASN A 60 -10.17 7.62 6.35
CA ASN A 60 -8.76 7.32 6.18
C ASN A 60 -8.26 6.24 7.17
N TRP A 61 -8.68 6.33 8.43
CA TRP A 61 -8.41 5.30 9.43
C TRP A 61 -8.93 3.92 9.01
N SER A 62 -10.18 3.86 8.55
CA SER A 62 -10.76 2.59 8.11
C SER A 62 -10.09 2.06 6.83
N ILE A 63 -9.64 2.91 5.91
CA ILE A 63 -8.84 2.49 4.74
C ILE A 63 -7.58 1.76 5.20
N HIS A 64 -6.82 2.32 6.15
CA HIS A 64 -5.63 1.66 6.72
C HIS A 64 -5.96 0.31 7.38
N ALA A 65 -7.14 0.17 7.99
CA ALA A 65 -7.57 -1.12 8.54
C ALA A 65 -7.88 -2.14 7.43
N VAL A 66 -8.55 -1.73 6.36
CA VAL A 66 -8.87 -2.60 5.22
C VAL A 66 -7.61 -3.03 4.48
N SER A 67 -6.69 -2.09 4.19
CA SER A 67 -5.42 -2.42 3.54
C SER A 67 -4.52 -3.30 4.40
N GLN A 68 -4.58 -3.17 5.74
CA GLN A 68 -3.91 -4.09 6.66
C GLN A 68 -4.46 -5.51 6.54
N VAL A 69 -5.79 -5.68 6.47
CA VAL A 69 -6.42 -6.99 6.28
C VAL A 69 -6.02 -7.59 4.93
N HIS A 70 -6.04 -6.80 3.86
CA HIS A 70 -5.58 -7.23 2.55
C HIS A 70 -4.13 -7.70 2.57
N ALA A 71 -3.20 -6.91 3.13
CA ALA A 71 -1.79 -7.27 3.20
C ALA A 71 -1.54 -8.59 3.96
N VAL A 72 -2.26 -8.82 5.07
CA VAL A 72 -2.17 -10.05 5.88
C VAL A 72 -2.70 -11.28 5.12
N ILE A 73 -3.64 -11.11 4.20
CA ILE A 73 -4.19 -12.20 3.38
C ILE A 73 -3.32 -12.44 2.16
N ILE A 74 -3.02 -11.39 1.40
CA ILE A 74 -2.51 -11.52 0.04
C ILE A 74 -1.03 -11.87 0.00
N VAL A 75 -0.23 -11.40 0.97
CA VAL A 75 1.20 -11.69 1.01
C VAL A 75 1.46 -13.17 1.29
N PRO A 76 0.86 -13.81 2.32
CA PRO A 76 1.03 -15.25 2.54
C PRO A 76 0.53 -16.11 1.38
N LEU A 77 -0.63 -15.77 0.79
CA LEU A 77 -1.15 -16.49 -0.36
C LEU A 77 -0.21 -16.40 -1.56
N SER A 78 0.34 -15.22 -1.83
CA SER A 78 1.30 -15.02 -2.92
C SER A 78 2.59 -15.80 -2.69
N LEU A 79 3.11 -15.79 -1.45
CA LEU A 79 4.29 -16.59 -1.09
C LEU A 79 4.04 -18.09 -1.25
N TYR A 80 2.84 -18.57 -0.88
CA TYR A 80 2.46 -19.97 -1.08
C TYR A 80 2.48 -20.33 -2.58
N ILE A 81 1.83 -19.52 -3.42
CA ILE A 81 1.81 -19.72 -4.88
C ILE A 81 3.21 -19.73 -5.49
N LEU A 82 4.12 -18.87 -5.01
CA LEU A 82 5.52 -18.85 -5.44
C LEU A 82 6.28 -20.09 -4.98
N ALA A 83 6.03 -20.57 -3.76
CA ALA A 83 6.70 -21.74 -3.19
C ALA A 83 6.25 -23.06 -3.83
N THR A 84 5.01 -23.12 -4.32
CA THR A 84 4.42 -24.31 -4.94
C THR A 84 4.31 -24.19 -6.47
N GLU A 85 5.00 -23.22 -7.09
CA GLU A 85 4.95 -23.00 -8.53
C GLU A 85 5.56 -24.20 -9.28
N SER A 86 4.79 -24.77 -10.22
CA SER A 86 5.30 -25.84 -11.09
C SER A 86 6.40 -25.34 -12.03
N LYS A 87 7.29 -26.23 -12.45
CA LYS A 87 8.40 -25.88 -13.35
C LYS A 87 7.87 -25.37 -14.70
N GLU A 88 6.81 -25.98 -15.18
CA GLU A 88 6.16 -25.64 -16.44
C GLU A 88 5.60 -24.21 -16.40
N ARG A 89 4.91 -23.84 -15.31
CA ARG A 89 4.40 -22.48 -15.13
C ARG A 89 5.52 -21.45 -14.94
N ALA A 90 6.59 -21.81 -14.24
CA ALA A 90 7.74 -20.94 -14.05
C ALA A 90 8.49 -20.62 -15.36
N GLN A 91 8.40 -21.53 -16.35
CA GLN A 91 8.97 -21.36 -17.68
C GLN A 91 8.08 -20.50 -18.60
N ASP A 92 6.76 -20.72 -18.58
CA ASP A 92 5.81 -19.89 -19.33
C ASP A 92 5.37 -18.65 -18.52
N ARG A 93 6.25 -17.65 -18.50
CA ARG A 93 6.01 -16.40 -17.75
C ARG A 93 4.95 -15.49 -18.38
N ALA A 94 4.63 -15.70 -19.66
CA ALA A 94 3.69 -14.85 -20.40
C ALA A 94 2.25 -15.36 -20.29
N PHE A 95 2.04 -16.66 -20.50
CA PHE A 95 0.71 -17.24 -20.64
C PHE A 95 0.42 -18.37 -19.63
N GLY A 96 1.42 -18.77 -18.84
CA GLY A 96 1.29 -19.81 -17.82
C GLY A 96 0.20 -19.46 -16.80
N TRP A 97 -0.77 -20.36 -16.67
CA TRP A 97 -1.94 -20.20 -15.79
C TRP A 97 -2.06 -21.36 -14.81
N ALA A 98 -2.51 -21.06 -13.59
CA ALA A 98 -2.93 -22.04 -12.61
C ALA A 98 -4.19 -21.53 -11.91
N GLU A 99 -5.12 -22.43 -11.56
CA GLU A 99 -6.42 -22.05 -11.01
C GLU A 99 -6.28 -21.38 -9.63
N GLU A 100 -5.30 -21.82 -8.83
CA GLU A 100 -4.98 -21.23 -7.53
C GLU A 100 -4.52 -19.77 -7.66
N VAL A 101 -3.79 -19.44 -8.73
CA VAL A 101 -3.36 -18.07 -9.04
C VAL A 101 -4.57 -17.20 -9.35
N GLY A 102 -5.53 -17.74 -10.11
CA GLY A 102 -6.78 -17.06 -10.40
C GLY A 102 -7.52 -16.66 -9.12
N PHE A 103 -7.65 -17.55 -8.14
CA PHE A 103 -8.31 -17.21 -6.87
C PHE A 103 -7.58 -16.09 -6.11
N VAL A 104 -6.24 -16.12 -6.05
CA VAL A 104 -5.45 -15.06 -5.41
C VAL A 104 -5.61 -13.73 -6.16
N HIS A 105 -5.60 -13.75 -7.50
CA HIS A 105 -5.81 -12.57 -8.32
C HIS A 105 -7.24 -12.02 -8.21
N ALA A 106 -8.26 -12.87 -7.99
CA ALA A 106 -9.63 -12.43 -7.74
C ALA A 106 -9.75 -11.65 -6.44
N ILE A 107 -9.09 -12.13 -5.37
CA ILE A 107 -9.05 -11.42 -4.08
C ILE A 107 -8.39 -10.04 -4.25
N ALA A 108 -7.24 -9.99 -4.95
CA ALA A 108 -6.55 -8.74 -5.23
C ALA A 108 -7.40 -7.79 -6.10
N ALA A 109 -8.00 -8.29 -7.19
CA ALA A 109 -8.86 -7.49 -8.04
C ALA A 109 -10.08 -6.94 -7.26
N GLY A 110 -10.69 -7.74 -6.38
CA GLY A 110 -11.79 -7.29 -5.54
C GLY A 110 -11.38 -6.21 -4.54
N TYR A 111 -10.18 -6.35 -3.95
CA TYR A 111 -9.59 -5.29 -3.12
C TYR A 111 -9.36 -4.01 -3.91
N PHE A 112 -8.70 -4.07 -5.07
CA PHE A 112 -8.38 -2.88 -5.87
C PHE A 112 -9.61 -2.24 -6.49
N LEU A 113 -10.69 -3.00 -6.75
CA LEU A 113 -11.98 -2.44 -7.11
C LEU A 113 -12.55 -1.58 -5.98
N TRP A 114 -12.60 -2.14 -4.76
CA TRP A 114 -13.04 -1.39 -3.59
C TRP A 114 -12.17 -0.16 -3.32
N ASP A 115 -10.84 -0.32 -3.40
CA ASP A 115 -9.86 0.75 -3.16
C ASP A 115 -10.02 1.89 -4.17
N SER A 116 -10.17 1.55 -5.45
CA SER A 116 -10.42 2.53 -6.53
C SER A 116 -11.71 3.31 -6.29
N VAL A 117 -12.80 2.61 -5.96
CA VAL A 117 -14.10 3.27 -5.70
C VAL A 117 -14.00 4.21 -4.52
N ASP A 118 -13.38 3.78 -3.41
CA ASP A 118 -13.25 4.62 -2.22
C ASP A 118 -12.36 5.84 -2.48
N ALA A 119 -11.23 5.63 -3.17
CA ALA A 119 -10.28 6.67 -3.54
C ALA A 119 -10.92 7.75 -4.43
N ILE A 120 -11.71 7.34 -5.41
CA ILE A 120 -12.44 8.24 -6.32
C ILE A 120 -13.54 9.01 -5.56
N VAL A 121 -14.37 8.30 -4.79
CA VAL A 121 -15.54 8.92 -4.11
C VAL A 121 -15.10 9.91 -3.03
N ASN A 122 -14.05 9.60 -2.28
CA ASN A 122 -13.57 10.44 -1.19
C ASN A 122 -12.47 11.41 -1.62
N PHE A 123 -12.14 11.46 -2.92
CA PHE A 123 -11.04 12.24 -3.51
C PHE A 123 -9.78 12.17 -2.65
N THR A 124 -9.22 10.97 -2.55
CA THR A 124 -7.90 10.76 -1.94
C THR A 124 -6.80 11.37 -2.82
N ASP A 125 -5.55 11.32 -2.37
CA ASP A 125 -4.41 11.78 -3.17
C ASP A 125 -4.36 11.07 -4.53
N LEU A 126 -4.07 11.84 -5.59
CA LEU A 126 -4.13 11.39 -6.98
C LEU A 126 -3.25 10.15 -7.23
N GLY A 127 -2.13 10.01 -6.53
CA GLY A 127 -1.24 8.86 -6.64
C GLY A 127 -1.93 7.56 -6.22
N PHE A 128 -2.77 7.59 -5.19
CA PHE A 128 -3.53 6.42 -4.73
C PHE A 128 -4.70 6.09 -5.67
N VAL A 129 -5.38 7.10 -6.24
CA VAL A 129 -6.41 6.87 -7.26
C VAL A 129 -5.82 6.17 -8.49
N ILE A 130 -4.70 6.70 -9.00
CA ILE A 130 -4.00 6.11 -10.16
C ILE A 130 -3.54 4.69 -9.84
N HIS A 131 -2.96 4.48 -8.64
CA HIS A 131 -2.51 3.17 -8.19
C HIS A 131 -3.65 2.15 -8.16
N GLY A 132 -4.76 2.47 -7.48
CA GLY A 132 -5.90 1.56 -7.32
C GLY A 132 -6.48 1.15 -8.67
N VAL A 133 -6.73 2.14 -9.55
CA VAL A 133 -7.33 1.89 -10.88
C VAL A 133 -6.38 1.08 -11.76
N ALA A 134 -5.09 1.40 -11.77
CA ALA A 134 -4.09 0.65 -12.53
C ALA A 134 -4.01 -0.80 -12.04
N CYS A 135 -3.93 -1.02 -10.73
CA CYS A 135 -3.92 -2.35 -10.12
C CYS A 135 -5.19 -3.14 -10.44
N PHE A 136 -6.37 -2.52 -10.32
CA PHE A 136 -7.63 -3.18 -10.65
C PHE A 136 -7.67 -3.63 -12.11
N ALA A 137 -7.23 -2.76 -13.03
CA ALA A 137 -7.18 -3.08 -14.45
C ALA A 137 -6.23 -4.26 -14.74
N ILE A 138 -4.98 -4.23 -14.25
CA ILE A 138 -3.99 -5.28 -14.55
C ILE A 138 -4.36 -6.63 -13.96
N TYR A 139 -4.95 -6.69 -12.76
CA TYR A 139 -5.37 -7.97 -12.17
C TYR A 139 -6.61 -8.52 -12.87
N THR A 140 -7.56 -7.67 -13.26
CA THR A 140 -8.75 -8.10 -14.02
C THR A 140 -8.40 -8.53 -15.45
N MET A 141 -7.49 -7.83 -16.12
CA MET A 141 -7.06 -8.20 -17.47
C MET A 141 -6.23 -9.49 -17.50
N SER A 142 -5.62 -9.89 -16.37
CA SER A 142 -4.81 -11.11 -16.29
C SER A 142 -5.60 -12.38 -16.59
N TYR A 143 -6.93 -12.33 -16.50
CA TYR A 143 -7.85 -13.42 -16.83
C TYR A 143 -8.01 -13.73 -18.33
N LYS A 144 -7.33 -12.98 -19.22
CA LYS A 144 -7.00 -13.43 -20.59
C LYS A 144 -5.80 -14.39 -20.60
N PRO A 145 -5.72 -15.27 -19.60
CA PRO A 145 -4.48 -15.81 -19.02
C PRO A 145 -3.20 -15.13 -19.51
N PHE A 146 -2.94 -13.92 -19.02
CA PHE A 146 -1.78 -13.15 -19.43
C PHE A 146 -1.04 -12.60 -18.20
N VAL A 147 0.28 -12.77 -18.20
CA VAL A 147 1.25 -12.28 -17.21
C VAL A 147 0.91 -12.62 -15.76
N ALA A 148 0.16 -13.70 -15.54
CA ALA A 148 -0.27 -14.12 -14.22
C ALA A 148 0.92 -14.46 -13.30
N TYR A 149 1.99 -15.01 -13.89
CA TYR A 149 3.30 -15.21 -13.26
C TYR A 149 3.83 -13.94 -12.57
N TYR A 150 3.73 -12.80 -13.25
CA TYR A 150 4.18 -11.51 -12.75
C TYR A 150 3.18 -10.93 -11.75
N GLY A 151 1.88 -11.05 -12.03
CA GLY A 151 0.82 -10.58 -11.12
C GLY A 151 0.96 -11.13 -9.70
N THR A 152 1.28 -12.41 -9.52
CA THR A 152 1.46 -12.95 -8.14
C THR A 152 2.70 -12.35 -7.46
N ARG A 153 3.78 -12.13 -8.20
CA ARG A 153 5.00 -11.49 -7.68
C ARG A 153 4.70 -10.03 -7.32
N CYS A 154 3.95 -9.34 -8.20
CA CYS A 154 3.08 -8.16 -8.01
C CYS A 154 2.63 -7.88 -6.58
N LEU A 155 2.05 -8.91 -5.97
CA LEU A 155 1.33 -8.80 -4.71
C LEU A 155 2.27 -8.77 -3.49
N LEU A 156 3.53 -9.21 -3.64
CA LEU A 156 4.51 -9.13 -2.54
C LEU A 156 4.81 -7.69 -2.14
N TRP A 157 4.57 -6.70 -3.01
CA TRP A 157 4.69 -5.28 -2.69
C TRP A 157 3.84 -4.86 -1.48
N GLU A 158 2.77 -5.61 -1.14
CA GLU A 158 1.96 -5.39 0.06
C GLU A 158 2.71 -5.68 1.38
N THR A 159 3.88 -6.33 1.33
CA THR A 159 4.74 -6.55 2.50
C THR A 159 5.12 -5.23 3.17
N SER A 160 5.43 -4.19 2.40
CA SER A 160 5.72 -2.88 2.99
C SER A 160 4.46 -2.19 3.51
N THR A 161 3.29 -2.45 2.91
CA THR A 161 1.99 -1.91 3.36
C THR A 161 1.66 -2.39 4.77
N PHE A 162 1.97 -3.65 5.09
CA PHE A 162 1.83 -4.20 6.45
C PHE A 162 2.55 -3.31 7.49
N PHE A 163 3.82 -2.99 7.26
CA PHE A 163 4.58 -2.14 8.19
C PHE A 163 4.16 -0.66 8.13
N LEU A 164 3.70 -0.19 6.97
CA LEU A 164 3.23 1.19 6.77
C LEU A 164 2.02 1.48 7.65
N ASN A 165 1.03 0.59 7.62
CA ASN A 165 -0.19 0.72 8.39
C ASN A 165 0.07 0.64 9.89
N ILE A 166 0.93 -0.29 10.34
CA ILE A 166 1.36 -0.35 11.75
C ILE A 166 2.02 0.97 12.17
N HIS A 167 2.92 1.52 11.33
CA HIS A 167 3.57 2.80 11.60
C HIS A 167 2.55 3.93 11.74
N TRP A 168 1.61 3.99 10.81
CA TRP A 168 0.54 4.98 10.76
C TRP A 168 -0.37 4.90 12.00
N PHE A 169 -0.80 3.70 12.41
CA PHE A 169 -1.62 3.53 13.60
C PHE A 169 -0.87 3.93 14.88
N MET A 170 0.42 3.62 14.99
CA MET A 170 1.22 4.11 16.12
C MET A 170 1.25 5.64 16.18
N ASP A 171 1.40 6.31 15.03
CA ASP A 171 1.30 7.78 14.98
C ASP A 171 -0.08 8.28 15.44
N LYS A 172 -1.17 7.70 14.92
CA LYS A 172 -2.52 8.20 15.24
C LYS A 172 -3.04 7.83 16.63
N THR A 173 -2.35 6.93 17.34
CA THR A 173 -2.66 6.50 18.71
C THR A 173 -1.74 7.12 19.76
N GLY A 174 -0.92 8.12 19.39
CA GLY A 174 -0.05 8.83 20.34
C GLY A 174 1.20 8.03 20.76
N ARG A 175 1.62 7.05 19.94
CA ARG A 175 2.84 6.25 20.17
C ARG A 175 4.04 6.75 19.36
N THR A 176 3.96 7.97 18.85
CA THR A 176 5.03 8.59 18.07
C THR A 176 6.31 8.70 18.91
N GLY A 177 7.45 8.32 18.34
CA GLY A 177 8.76 8.36 19.01
C GLY A 177 9.04 7.18 19.95
N SER A 178 8.12 6.23 20.11
CA SER A 178 8.36 5.01 20.88
C SER A 178 9.42 4.10 20.24
N ARG A 179 10.10 3.27 21.05
CA ARG A 179 11.04 2.25 20.56
C ARG A 179 10.37 1.29 19.56
N ALA A 180 9.12 0.91 19.82
CA ALA A 180 8.34 0.07 18.93
C ALA A 180 8.13 0.73 17.56
N GLN A 181 7.81 2.02 17.54
CA GLN A 181 7.66 2.76 16.28
C GLN A 181 8.97 2.90 15.52
N LEU A 182 10.09 3.11 16.21
CA LEU A 182 11.42 3.16 15.58
C LEU A 182 11.77 1.82 14.92
N ILE A 183 11.59 0.70 15.63
CA ILE A 183 11.82 -0.64 15.08
C ILE A 183 10.94 -0.87 13.85
N ASN A 184 9.64 -0.58 13.96
CA ASN A 184 8.74 -0.73 12.82
C ASN A 184 9.08 0.22 11.65
N GLY A 185 9.54 1.44 11.93
CA GLY A 185 10.00 2.39 10.91
C GLY A 185 11.21 1.88 10.15
N PHE A 186 12.15 1.23 10.84
CA PHE A 186 13.27 0.54 10.19
C PHE A 186 12.78 -0.63 9.33
N LEU A 187 11.93 -1.51 9.87
CA LEU A 187 11.35 -2.63 9.12
C LEU A 187 10.56 -2.16 7.88
N LEU A 188 9.81 -1.07 8.01
CA LEU A 188 9.08 -0.43 6.92
C LEU A 188 10.03 0.02 5.81
N LEU A 189 11.08 0.76 6.13
CA LEU A 189 12.06 1.23 5.13
C LEU A 189 12.79 0.07 4.46
N THR A 190 13.20 -0.94 5.23
CA THR A 190 13.86 -2.14 4.70
C THR A 190 12.92 -2.92 3.78
N ALA A 191 11.67 -3.15 4.20
CA ALA A 191 10.68 -3.85 3.39
C ALA A 191 10.34 -3.07 2.12
N PHE A 192 10.14 -1.76 2.21
CA PHE A 192 9.84 -0.91 1.06
C PHE A 192 10.98 -0.93 0.05
N PHE A 193 12.21 -0.67 0.50
CA PHE A 193 13.38 -0.69 -0.38
C PHE A 193 13.63 -2.07 -0.98
N GLY A 194 13.70 -3.12 -0.15
CA GLY A 194 14.01 -4.47 -0.59
C GLY A 194 12.95 -5.05 -1.52
N VAL A 195 11.67 -4.98 -1.13
CA VAL A 195 10.60 -5.63 -1.88
C VAL A 195 10.12 -4.77 -3.06
N ARG A 196 9.94 -3.46 -2.89
CA ARG A 196 9.37 -2.63 -3.95
C ARG A 196 10.40 -2.07 -4.93
N ILE A 197 11.55 -1.64 -4.42
CA ILE A 197 12.58 -1.00 -5.25
C ILE A 197 13.50 -2.04 -5.88
N VAL A 198 14.12 -2.90 -5.06
CA VAL A 198 15.10 -3.89 -5.55
C VAL A 198 14.41 -5.06 -6.24
N TYR A 199 13.63 -5.85 -5.49
CA TYR A 199 12.92 -7.00 -6.04
C TYR A 199 11.88 -6.59 -7.08
N GLY A 200 11.05 -5.60 -6.76
CA GLY A 200 10.05 -5.07 -7.69
C GLY A 200 10.67 -4.48 -8.96
N GLY A 201 11.84 -3.84 -8.87
CA GLY A 201 12.60 -3.38 -10.03
C GLY A 201 13.05 -4.54 -10.93
N LYS A 202 13.59 -5.62 -10.35
CA LYS A 202 13.93 -6.84 -11.09
C LYS A 202 12.70 -7.43 -11.79
N VAL A 203 11.60 -7.62 -11.06
CA VAL A 203 10.35 -8.19 -11.60
C VAL A 203 9.82 -7.32 -12.74
N SER A 204 9.87 -5.99 -12.59
CA SER A 204 9.45 -5.03 -13.62
C SER A 204 10.31 -5.12 -14.89
N TYR A 205 11.63 -5.31 -14.75
CA TYR A 205 12.52 -5.50 -15.89
C TYR A 205 12.23 -6.81 -16.62
N GLU A 206 12.12 -7.93 -15.88
CA GLU A 206 11.78 -9.24 -16.45
C GLU A 206 10.42 -9.21 -17.16
N PHE A 207 9.45 -8.51 -16.55
CA PHE A 207 8.14 -8.31 -17.13
C PHE A 207 8.17 -7.55 -18.46
N ILE A 208 8.87 -6.41 -18.53
CA ILE A 208 9.00 -5.65 -19.79
C ILE A 208 9.70 -6.49 -20.85
N TYR A 209 10.74 -7.25 -20.47
CA TYR A 209 11.38 -8.19 -21.39
C TYR A 209 10.38 -9.22 -21.94
N THR A 210 9.58 -9.87 -21.09
CA THR A 210 8.53 -10.80 -21.53
C THR A 210 7.49 -10.11 -22.41
N LEU A 211 7.02 -8.92 -22.02
CA LEU A 211 6.02 -8.15 -22.76
C LEU A 211 6.50 -7.80 -24.19
N LEU A 212 7.78 -7.46 -24.35
CA LEU A 212 8.38 -7.17 -25.64
C LEU A 212 8.54 -8.41 -26.53
N GLN A 213 8.81 -9.58 -25.94
CA GLN A 213 8.91 -10.85 -26.68
C GLN A 213 7.56 -11.25 -27.29
N VAL A 214 6.47 -11.12 -26.51
CA VAL A 214 5.12 -11.57 -26.92
C VAL A 214 4.26 -10.45 -27.50
N LYS A 215 4.83 -9.27 -27.80
CA LYS A 215 4.08 -8.08 -28.23
C LYS A 215 3.22 -8.29 -29.49
N HIS A 216 3.59 -9.26 -30.33
CA HIS A 216 2.86 -9.60 -31.55
C HIS A 216 1.79 -10.67 -31.34
N GLU A 217 1.78 -11.35 -30.19
CA GLU A 217 0.84 -12.41 -29.83
C GLU A 217 -0.35 -11.88 -29.01
N ILE A 218 -0.28 -10.62 -28.56
CA ILE A 218 -1.30 -10.00 -27.71
C ILE A 218 -1.98 -8.81 -28.40
N PRO A 219 -3.24 -8.49 -28.05
CA PRO A 219 -3.88 -7.28 -28.53
C PRO A 219 -3.13 -6.01 -28.07
N ALA A 220 -3.08 -4.99 -28.91
CA ALA A 220 -2.35 -3.74 -28.62
C ALA A 220 -2.78 -3.07 -27.30
N VAL A 221 -4.05 -3.19 -26.91
CA VAL A 221 -4.55 -2.66 -25.64
C VAL A 221 -3.85 -3.32 -24.44
N TYR A 222 -3.56 -4.62 -24.49
CA TYR A 222 -2.82 -5.31 -23.44
C TYR A 222 -1.40 -4.76 -23.35
N PHE A 223 -0.72 -4.64 -24.50
CA PHE A 223 0.63 -4.07 -24.54
C PHE A 223 0.71 -2.69 -23.86
N TRP A 224 -0.21 -1.79 -24.20
CA TRP A 224 -0.20 -0.43 -23.65
C TRP A 224 -0.62 -0.36 -22.18
N VAL A 225 -1.69 -1.05 -21.78
CA VAL A 225 -2.15 -1.03 -20.38
C VAL A 225 -1.08 -1.59 -19.45
N TYR A 226 -0.49 -2.73 -19.82
CA TYR A 226 0.54 -3.37 -19.01
C TYR A 226 1.87 -2.62 -19.04
N GLY A 227 2.30 -2.14 -20.21
CA GLY A 227 3.55 -1.38 -20.36
C GLY A 227 3.50 -0.05 -19.61
N LEU A 228 2.45 0.75 -19.85
CA LEU A 228 2.27 2.04 -19.16
C LEU A 228 2.01 1.83 -17.66
N GLY A 229 1.17 0.86 -17.30
CA GLY A 229 0.87 0.52 -15.91
C GLY A 229 2.15 0.20 -15.12
N ASN A 230 3.05 -0.60 -15.70
CA ASN A 230 4.33 -0.92 -15.07
C ASN A 230 5.20 0.33 -14.85
N VAL A 231 5.31 1.22 -15.85
CA VAL A 231 6.08 2.48 -15.71
C VAL A 231 5.48 3.36 -14.61
N VAL A 232 4.17 3.56 -14.62
CA VAL A 232 3.46 4.39 -13.64
C VAL A 232 3.60 3.83 -12.22
N LEU A 233 3.37 2.53 -12.04
CA LEU A 233 3.47 1.88 -10.72
C LEU A 233 4.89 1.93 -10.16
N GLN A 234 5.91 1.76 -11.01
CA GLN A 234 7.30 1.90 -10.58
C GLN A 234 7.68 3.35 -10.26
N ALA A 235 7.18 4.32 -11.02
CA ALA A 235 7.36 5.73 -10.70
C ALA A 235 6.74 6.08 -9.34
N LEU A 236 5.52 5.59 -9.06
CA LEU A 236 4.87 5.77 -7.75
C LEU A 236 5.68 5.16 -6.61
N ASN A 237 6.25 3.97 -6.80
CA ASN A 237 7.12 3.35 -5.79
C ASN A 237 8.35 4.22 -5.47
N TRP A 238 9.01 4.79 -6.48
CA TRP A 238 10.12 5.72 -6.28
C TRP A 238 9.68 7.02 -5.59
N LEU A 239 8.54 7.59 -5.98
CA LEU A 239 7.99 8.80 -5.38
C LEU A 239 7.66 8.60 -3.89
N TRP A 240 7.02 7.48 -3.55
CA TRP A 240 6.71 7.15 -2.15
C TRP A 240 7.97 6.90 -1.33
N PHE A 241 8.97 6.20 -1.88
CA PHE A 241 10.24 6.01 -1.19
C PHE A 241 10.95 7.34 -0.93
N TYR A 242 10.95 8.25 -1.92
CA TYR A 242 11.47 9.60 -1.74
C TYR A 242 10.73 10.35 -0.62
N LYS A 243 9.40 10.29 -0.57
CA LYS A 243 8.59 10.89 0.51
C LYS A 243 8.96 10.31 1.88
N MET A 244 9.18 9.00 1.98
CA MET A 244 9.61 8.36 3.23
C MET A 244 10.98 8.85 3.71
N ILE A 245 11.98 8.92 2.82
CA ILE A 245 13.32 9.42 3.15
C ILE A 245 13.27 10.91 3.51
N SER A 246 12.48 11.71 2.80
CA SER A 246 12.28 13.13 3.12
C SER A 246 11.67 13.32 4.51
N ALA A 247 10.64 12.53 4.85
CA ALA A 247 10.04 12.56 6.19
C ALA A 247 11.05 12.16 7.27
N LEU A 248 11.90 11.16 7.01
CA LEU A 248 12.95 10.75 7.93
C LEU A 248 14.00 11.86 8.14
N LYS A 249 14.50 12.47 7.06
CA LYS A 249 15.48 13.57 7.12
C LYS A 249 14.95 14.75 7.94
N LYS A 250 13.70 15.15 7.70
CA LYS A 250 13.06 16.24 8.45
C LYS A 250 13.03 15.98 9.95
N ARG A 251 12.76 14.74 10.39
CA ARG A 251 12.78 14.38 11.82
C ARG A 251 14.16 14.60 12.45
N PHE A 252 15.22 14.17 11.77
CA PHE A 252 16.59 14.37 12.30
C PHE A 252 17.00 15.84 12.35
N SER A 253 16.67 16.62 11.31
CA SER A 253 16.96 18.06 11.31
C SER A 253 16.20 18.83 12.40
N SER A 254 14.93 18.47 12.66
CA SER A 254 14.17 19.06 13.76
C SER A 254 14.74 18.69 15.14
N ASP A 255 15.17 17.44 15.33
CA ASP A 255 15.81 17.01 16.59
C ASP A 255 17.14 17.73 16.85
N GLU A 256 17.92 17.99 15.78
CA GLU A 256 19.16 18.76 15.87
C GLU A 256 18.91 20.23 16.23
N GLN A 257 17.90 20.87 15.61
CA GLN A 257 17.49 22.23 15.96
C GLN A 257 17.03 22.35 17.41
N VAL A 258 16.23 21.39 17.92
CA VAL A 258 15.79 21.38 19.33
C VAL A 258 16.98 21.20 20.28
N LYS A 259 17.98 20.39 19.92
CA LYS A 259 19.20 20.25 20.73
C LYS A 259 20.02 21.54 20.76
N LEU A 260 20.21 22.21 19.62
CA LEU A 260 20.93 23.48 19.54
C LEU A 260 20.26 24.57 20.37
N LEU A 261 18.94 24.74 20.22
CA LEU A 261 18.16 25.70 21.01
C LEU A 261 18.28 25.45 22.52
N ARG A 262 18.27 24.18 22.94
CA ARG A 262 18.47 23.81 24.36
C ARG A 262 19.87 24.14 24.88
N VAL A 263 20.90 23.95 24.05
CA VAL A 263 22.28 24.31 24.39
C VAL A 263 22.43 25.82 24.52
N ASP A 264 21.86 26.60 23.60
CA ASP A 264 21.90 28.08 23.66
C ASP A 264 21.16 28.62 24.91
N THR A 265 19.96 28.11 25.23
CA THR A 265 19.26 28.51 26.46
C THR A 265 20.01 28.12 27.75
N ASN A 266 20.69 26.97 27.75
CA ASN A 266 21.49 26.55 28.92
C ASN A 266 22.84 27.26 29.00
N GLY A 267 23.39 27.72 27.87
CA GLY A 267 24.56 28.58 27.80
C GLY A 267 24.26 29.98 28.34
N HIS A 268 23.15 30.58 27.91
CA HIS A 268 22.71 31.89 28.40
C HIS A 268 22.34 31.87 29.89
N ASN A 269 21.63 30.84 30.36
CA ASN A 269 21.34 30.66 31.79
C ASN A 269 22.58 30.36 32.66
N ARG A 270 23.73 29.99 32.06
CA ARG A 270 25.00 29.84 32.77
C ARG A 270 25.79 31.15 32.86
N GLU A 271 25.61 32.06 31.91
CA GLU A 271 26.19 33.41 31.96
C GLU A 271 25.35 34.37 32.82
N GLU A 272 24.03 34.17 32.93
CA GLU A 272 23.14 35.01 33.76
C GLU A 272 22.99 34.54 35.23
N ASN A 273 23.39 33.31 35.59
CA ASN A 273 23.33 32.83 36.99
C ASN A 273 24.45 33.38 37.91
N GLY A 274 24.91 34.59 37.61
CA GLY A 274 25.51 35.49 38.58
C GLY A 274 24.49 36.13 39.53
N GLN A 275 23.16 36.05 39.30
CA GLN A 275 22.16 36.69 40.18
C GLN A 275 20.75 36.05 40.15
N THR A 276 20.40 35.37 41.25
CA THR A 276 19.07 35.25 41.92
C THR A 276 17.77 34.90 41.15
N SER A 277 17.19 33.75 41.54
CA SER A 277 15.79 33.51 42.00
C SER A 277 14.57 33.59 41.03
N ASN A 278 13.82 32.47 41.03
CA ASN A 278 12.36 32.26 40.88
C ASN A 278 11.67 32.37 39.50
N GLY A 279 10.96 31.29 39.14
CA GLY A 279 9.80 31.31 38.24
C GLY A 279 9.81 30.21 37.17
N LEU A 280 9.09 29.11 37.40
CA LEU A 280 8.76 28.11 36.37
C LEU A 280 7.53 28.59 35.56
N PRO A 281 7.58 28.58 34.21
CA PRO A 281 6.37 28.52 33.40
C PRO A 281 6.20 27.15 32.74
N HIS A 282 4.95 26.68 32.78
CA HIS A 282 4.44 25.49 32.10
C HIS A 282 4.67 25.53 30.58
N GLU A 283 5.30 24.49 30.04
CA GLU A 283 5.58 24.32 28.62
C GLU A 283 4.34 23.79 27.88
N SER A 284 3.72 24.60 27.01
CA SER A 284 2.67 24.15 26.08
C SER A 284 3.33 23.66 24.79
N ARG A 285 3.36 22.34 24.61
CA ARG A 285 3.93 21.70 23.41
C ARG A 285 2.90 21.74 22.28
N THR A 286 3.16 22.56 21.27
CA THR A 286 2.33 22.66 20.06
C THR A 286 2.62 21.46 19.15
N ASP A 287 1.68 20.52 19.06
CA ASP A 287 1.75 19.37 18.15
C ASP A 287 1.63 19.81 16.69
N MET A 288 2.76 19.79 15.97
CA MET A 288 2.81 19.92 14.52
C MET A 288 2.28 18.64 13.87
N LYS A 289 1.00 18.66 13.45
CA LYS A 289 0.39 17.61 12.63
C LYS A 289 1.04 17.61 11.25
N VAL A 290 1.88 16.62 10.97
CA VAL A 290 2.26 16.26 9.61
C VAL A 290 1.23 15.24 9.11
N ASP A 291 0.31 15.68 8.27
CA ASP A 291 -0.48 14.79 7.42
C ASP A 291 0.44 14.24 6.33
N LEU A 292 0.97 13.05 6.57
CA LEU A 292 1.39 12.17 5.50
C LEU A 292 0.11 11.53 4.96
N ALA A 293 -0.17 11.84 3.69
CA ALA A 293 -1.20 11.23 2.86
C ALA A 293 -1.20 9.70 2.99
#